data_AF-A0A1G6S3N2-F1
#
_entry.id   AF-A0A1G6S3N2-F1
#
_cell.length_a   1.000
_cell.length_b   1.000
_cell.length_c   1.000
_cell.angle_alpha   90.00
_cell.angle_beta   90.00
_cell.angle_gamma   90.00
#
_symmetry.space_group_name_H-M   'P 1'
#
loop_
_entity.id
_entity.type
_entity.pdbx_description
1 polymer ?
#
loop_
_entity_poly.entity_id
_entity_poly.type
_entity_poly.pdbx_seq_one_letter_code
_entity_poly.pdbx_strand_id
1 'polypeptide(L)'
;MDKVVADAARAVADVGDGSSLAVGGFGLCGIPEVLIEAVLEQGATDLQVASNNCGVDGWGLGRLLAQHRIRRVIASYVGENKEFARQYLSGELEVELTPQGTLAERLRAGGVGIPAFFTASGVGTQVAEGGIPWRYSPEGEVLLSSPPKVVQRFATDEGEKEFVLEHAIVADFALVHAWKGDRHGNLVYRDSAQNFNPVCAMAGRVTVAEVEHLVEPGEIDPNQVHTPGVFVHRVVPLTPEQAATKRIEKVTVRPRPGAGEERR
;
A
#
# COMPACT_ATOMS: atom_id res chain seq x y z
N MET A 1 -0.67 -13.19 25.14
CA MET A 1 -0.72 -13.58 23.71
C MET A 1 0.63 -13.21 23.14
N ASP A 2 1.29 -14.07 22.37
CA ASP A 2 2.57 -13.71 21.75
C ASP A 2 2.44 -13.87 20.24
N LYS A 3 2.56 -12.76 19.51
CA LYS A 3 2.42 -12.71 18.04
C LYS A 3 3.76 -12.63 17.32
N VAL A 4 4.87 -12.68 18.04
CA VAL A 4 6.20 -12.58 17.45
C VAL A 4 6.48 -13.83 16.62
N VAL A 5 6.91 -13.60 15.37
CA VAL A 5 7.39 -14.64 14.46
C VAL A 5 8.90 -14.48 14.32
N ALA A 6 9.61 -15.60 14.22
CA ALA A 6 11.08 -15.62 14.26
C ALA A 6 11.74 -14.82 13.13
N ASP A 7 11.15 -14.83 11.94
CA ASP A 7 11.67 -14.15 10.75
C ASP A 7 10.56 -13.88 9.73
N ALA A 8 10.89 -13.05 8.74
CA ALA A 8 9.97 -12.65 7.68
C ALA A 8 9.57 -13.83 6.77
N ALA A 9 10.48 -14.75 6.46
CA ALA A 9 10.20 -15.91 5.61
C ALA A 9 9.07 -16.78 6.18
N ARG A 10 9.12 -17.08 7.49
CA ARG A 10 8.03 -17.79 8.19
C ARG A 10 6.75 -16.96 8.26
N ALA A 11 6.89 -15.64 8.42
CA ALA A 11 5.74 -14.76 8.56
C ALA A 11 4.91 -14.61 7.28
N VAL A 12 5.47 -14.95 6.11
CA VAL A 12 4.77 -14.89 4.80
C VAL A 12 4.68 -16.24 4.08
N ALA A 13 5.03 -17.34 4.75
CA ALA A 13 5.12 -18.67 4.13
C ALA A 13 3.80 -19.21 3.56
N ASP A 14 2.65 -18.66 3.98
CA ASP A 14 1.31 -19.02 3.51
C ASP A 14 0.73 -18.04 2.48
N VAL A 15 1.53 -17.06 2.02
CA VAL A 15 1.18 -16.24 0.85
C VAL A 15 1.28 -17.12 -0.40
N GLY A 16 0.14 -17.55 -0.93
CA GLY A 16 0.09 -18.36 -2.15
C GLY A 16 -0.05 -17.54 -3.42
N ASP A 17 0.09 -18.19 -4.57
CA ASP A 17 -0.23 -17.58 -5.87
C ASP A 17 -1.67 -17.05 -5.89
N GLY A 18 -1.88 -15.91 -6.55
CA GLY A 18 -3.21 -15.30 -6.64
C GLY A 18 -3.64 -14.50 -5.41
N SER A 19 -2.88 -14.53 -4.31
CA SER A 19 -3.21 -13.81 -3.06
C SER A 19 -3.37 -12.31 -3.29
N SER A 20 -4.28 -11.70 -2.52
CA SER A 20 -4.44 -10.26 -2.44
C SER A 20 -3.66 -9.67 -1.25
N LEU A 21 -2.91 -8.59 -1.49
CA LEU A 21 -2.05 -7.94 -0.52
C LEU A 21 -2.46 -6.47 -0.33
N ALA A 22 -2.68 -6.05 0.91
CA ALA A 22 -2.71 -4.63 1.28
C ALA A 22 -1.34 -4.23 1.82
N VAL A 23 -0.64 -3.33 1.14
CA VAL A 23 0.76 -3.00 1.47
C VAL A 23 0.87 -1.56 1.91
N GLY A 24 1.41 -1.34 3.11
CA GLY A 24 1.61 0.00 3.68
C GLY A 24 2.73 0.79 3.00
N GLY A 25 2.77 2.09 3.30
CA GLY A 25 3.77 3.03 2.80
C GLY A 25 3.22 4.13 1.90
N PHE A 26 4.04 5.15 1.69
CA PHE A 26 3.79 6.26 0.77
C PHE A 26 5.10 6.58 0.04
N GLY A 27 5.14 6.39 -1.28
CA GLY A 27 6.41 6.38 -2.01
C GLY A 27 7.35 5.30 -1.42
N LEU A 28 8.52 5.70 -0.92
CA LEU A 28 9.43 4.83 -0.14
C LEU A 28 9.35 5.01 1.38
N CYS A 29 8.45 5.86 1.89
CA CYS A 29 8.34 6.18 3.31
C CYS A 29 7.42 5.18 4.03
N GLY A 30 7.96 4.43 5.00
CA GLY A 30 7.20 3.46 5.79
C GLY A 30 6.76 2.23 5.00
N ILE A 31 7.55 1.80 4.03
CA ILE A 31 7.29 0.56 3.28
C ILE A 31 7.80 -0.65 4.07
N PRO A 32 7.11 -1.81 4.00
CA PRO A 32 7.55 -3.05 4.66
C PRO A 32 8.57 -3.81 3.79
N GLU A 33 9.78 -3.28 3.65
CA GLU A 33 10.79 -3.77 2.68
C GLU A 33 11.17 -5.23 2.96
N VAL A 34 11.36 -5.62 4.22
CA VAL A 34 11.81 -6.98 4.57
C VAL A 34 10.70 -8.00 4.29
N LEU A 35 9.44 -7.64 4.55
CA LEU A 35 8.30 -8.49 4.20
C LEU A 35 8.10 -8.58 2.68
N ILE A 36 8.30 -7.49 1.93
CA ILE A 36 8.21 -7.51 0.46
C ILE A 36 9.30 -8.42 -0.12
N GLU A 37 10.52 -8.33 0.39
CA GLU A 37 11.61 -9.22 0.01
C GLU A 37 11.31 -10.69 0.33
N ALA A 38 10.79 -10.98 1.52
CA ALA A 38 10.40 -12.33 1.89
C ALA A 38 9.30 -12.91 0.97
N VAL A 39 8.33 -12.10 0.54
CA VAL A 39 7.31 -12.52 -0.43
C VAL A 39 7.94 -12.80 -1.81
N LEU A 40 8.91 -11.98 -2.22
CA LEU A 40 9.63 -12.20 -3.47
C LEU A 40 10.40 -13.52 -3.45
N GLU A 41 11.15 -13.75 -2.37
CA GLU A 41 11.99 -14.93 -2.15
C GLU A 41 11.16 -16.21 -2.06
N GLN A 42 10.02 -16.18 -1.36
CA GLN A 42 9.26 -17.41 -1.09
C GLN A 42 8.61 -17.99 -2.36
N GLY A 43 8.17 -17.16 -3.31
CA GLY A 43 7.77 -17.70 -4.63
C GLY A 43 6.50 -17.18 -5.28
N ALA A 44 5.60 -16.53 -4.53
CA ALA A 44 4.24 -16.27 -5.03
C ALA A 44 4.19 -15.43 -6.31
N THR A 45 3.32 -15.84 -7.23
CA THR A 45 2.99 -15.12 -8.47
C THR A 45 1.52 -14.69 -8.49
N ASP A 46 1.15 -14.02 -9.59
CA ASP A 46 -0.21 -13.60 -9.84
C ASP A 46 -0.82 -12.78 -8.70
N LEU A 47 -0.04 -11.96 -7.99
CA LEU A 47 -0.51 -11.21 -6.83
C LEU A 47 -1.41 -10.04 -7.22
N GLN A 48 -2.44 -9.76 -6.41
CA GLN A 48 -3.19 -8.51 -6.48
C GLN A 48 -2.76 -7.60 -5.35
N VAL A 49 -2.35 -6.37 -5.63
CA VAL A 49 -1.80 -5.46 -4.62
C VAL A 49 -2.64 -4.20 -4.52
N ALA A 50 -3.10 -3.88 -3.31
CA ALA A 50 -3.63 -2.57 -2.95
C ALA A 50 -2.56 -1.79 -2.17
N SER A 51 -2.07 -0.71 -2.75
CA SER A 51 -1.03 0.14 -2.15
C SER A 51 -1.13 1.54 -2.74
N ASN A 52 -0.73 2.58 -1.99
CA ASN A 52 -0.76 3.94 -2.52
C ASN A 52 0.08 4.09 -3.81
N ASN A 53 1.28 3.52 -3.78
CA ASN A 53 2.25 3.47 -4.88
C ASN A 53 2.92 2.09 -4.93
N CYS A 54 3.63 1.79 -6.02
CA CYS A 54 4.44 0.58 -6.14
C CYS A 54 5.95 0.84 -5.98
N GLY A 55 6.33 1.76 -5.07
CA GLY A 55 7.74 2.13 -4.85
C GLY A 55 8.41 2.70 -6.11
N VAL A 56 9.69 2.36 -6.30
CA VAL A 56 10.50 2.74 -7.48
C VAL A 56 11.14 1.50 -8.08
N ASP A 57 11.76 1.62 -9.26
CA ASP A 57 12.47 0.51 -9.90
C ASP A 57 13.51 -0.11 -8.94
N GLY A 58 13.39 -1.42 -8.68
CA GLY A 58 14.31 -2.17 -7.82
C GLY A 58 14.16 -1.99 -6.31
N TRP A 59 13.10 -1.32 -5.82
CA TRP A 59 12.86 -1.15 -4.38
C TRP A 59 11.37 -1.18 -4.00
N GLY A 60 11.05 -1.69 -2.81
CA GLY A 60 9.66 -1.93 -2.41
C GLY A 60 8.93 -2.84 -3.40
N LEU A 61 7.66 -2.53 -3.66
CA LEU A 61 6.83 -3.28 -4.60
C LEU A 61 7.37 -3.29 -6.04
N GLY A 62 8.25 -2.35 -6.40
CA GLY A 62 8.93 -2.34 -7.69
C GLY A 62 9.78 -3.60 -7.93
N ARG A 63 10.26 -4.26 -6.86
CA ARG A 63 10.97 -5.54 -6.97
C ARG A 63 10.06 -6.68 -7.43
N LEU A 64 8.83 -6.72 -6.91
CA LEU A 64 7.81 -7.70 -7.31
C LEU A 64 7.33 -7.45 -8.74
N LEU A 65 7.15 -6.18 -9.13
CA LEU A 65 6.84 -5.81 -10.52
C LEU A 65 7.93 -6.28 -11.48
N ALA A 66 9.20 -5.96 -11.21
CA ALA A 66 10.32 -6.36 -12.06
C ALA A 66 10.47 -7.88 -12.26
N GLN A 67 9.90 -8.68 -11.35
CA GLN A 67 9.88 -10.15 -11.41
C GLN A 67 8.53 -10.71 -11.90
N HIS A 68 7.67 -9.84 -12.46
CA HIS A 68 6.33 -10.18 -12.97
C HIS A 68 5.46 -10.95 -11.96
N ARG A 69 5.58 -10.61 -10.67
CA ARG A 69 4.85 -11.29 -9.59
C ARG A 69 3.44 -10.75 -9.39
N ILE A 70 3.12 -9.57 -9.93
CA ILE A 70 1.87 -8.86 -9.69
C ILE A 70 1.01 -8.90 -10.96
N ARG A 71 -0.22 -9.43 -10.85
CA ARG A 71 -1.22 -9.42 -11.93
C ARG A 71 -2.03 -8.13 -11.98
N ARG A 72 -2.30 -7.54 -10.80
CA ARG A 72 -3.19 -6.38 -10.65
C ARG A 72 -2.72 -5.45 -9.54
N VAL A 73 -2.78 -4.14 -9.80
CA VAL A 73 -2.53 -3.09 -8.81
C VAL A 73 -3.77 -2.22 -8.64
N ILE A 74 -4.17 -1.96 -7.40
CA ILE A 74 -5.08 -0.88 -7.03
C ILE A 74 -4.24 0.20 -6.35
N ALA A 75 -4.05 1.33 -7.03
CA ALA A 75 -3.16 2.40 -6.55
C ALA A 75 -3.73 3.77 -6.84
N SER A 76 -3.24 4.78 -6.12
CA SER A 76 -3.63 6.17 -6.37
C SER A 76 -2.75 6.85 -7.40
N TYR A 77 -1.50 6.42 -7.51
CA TYR A 77 -0.52 7.04 -8.36
C TYR A 77 0.58 6.06 -8.77
N VAL A 78 0.87 6.00 -10.08
CA VAL A 78 1.91 5.15 -10.67
C VAL A 78 3.31 5.54 -10.21
N GLY A 79 3.57 6.84 -10.03
CA GLY A 79 4.85 7.33 -9.49
C GLY A 79 5.98 7.40 -10.50
N GLU A 80 7.21 7.40 -9.95
CA GLU A 80 8.50 7.39 -10.66
C GLU A 80 9.00 5.96 -10.94
N ASN A 81 8.08 4.99 -11.07
CA ASN A 81 8.40 3.60 -11.37
C ASN A 81 8.17 3.33 -12.86
N LYS A 82 9.27 3.28 -13.63
CA LYS A 82 9.20 3.12 -15.08
C LYS A 82 8.71 1.74 -15.47
N GLU A 83 9.10 0.71 -14.73
CA GLU A 83 8.64 -0.65 -14.98
C GLU A 83 7.14 -0.80 -14.75
N PHE A 84 6.60 -0.14 -13.71
CA PHE A 84 5.15 -0.09 -13.49
C PHE A 84 4.44 0.54 -14.70
N ALA A 85 4.86 1.72 -15.14
CA ALA A 85 4.26 2.37 -16.30
C ALA A 85 4.40 1.53 -17.57
N ARG A 86 5.57 0.90 -17.78
CA ARG A 86 5.84 0.03 -18.93
C ARG A 86 4.90 -1.17 -18.97
N GLN A 87 4.80 -1.94 -17.88
CA GLN A 87 3.93 -3.13 -17.81
C GLN A 87 2.45 -2.79 -17.96
N TYR A 88 2.02 -1.66 -17.41
CA TYR A 88 0.65 -1.19 -17.60
C TYR A 88 0.37 -0.88 -19.07
N LEU A 89 1.20 -0.07 -19.70
CA LEU A 89 1.03 0.37 -21.09
C LEU A 89 1.25 -0.75 -22.11
N SER A 90 2.01 -1.80 -21.77
CA SER A 90 2.20 -3.00 -22.62
C SER A 90 1.13 -4.08 -22.42
N GLY A 91 0.21 -3.90 -21.47
CA GLY A 91 -0.86 -4.87 -21.20
C GLY A 91 -0.48 -6.06 -20.32
N GLU A 92 0.73 -6.06 -19.77
CA GLU A 92 1.23 -7.07 -18.84
C GLU A 92 0.60 -6.96 -17.45
N LEU A 93 0.18 -5.75 -17.06
CA LEU A 93 -0.35 -5.44 -15.73
C LEU A 93 -1.73 -4.79 -15.79
N GLU A 94 -2.64 -5.26 -14.93
CA GLU A 94 -3.93 -4.61 -14.71
C GLU A 94 -3.82 -3.51 -13.63
N VAL A 95 -4.35 -2.32 -13.88
CA VAL A 95 -4.23 -1.16 -12.99
C VAL A 95 -5.57 -0.49 -12.76
N GLU A 96 -6.00 -0.46 -11.49
CA GLU A 96 -7.14 0.32 -11.03
C GLU A 96 -6.65 1.59 -10.34
N LEU A 97 -6.65 2.71 -11.08
CA LEU A 97 -6.37 4.02 -10.52
C LEU A 97 -7.54 4.48 -9.63
N THR A 98 -7.27 4.66 -8.34
CA THR A 98 -8.26 5.01 -7.32
C THR A 98 -7.85 6.31 -6.62
N PRO A 99 -8.73 7.32 -6.50
CA PRO A 99 -8.40 8.54 -5.75
C PRO A 99 -7.84 8.21 -4.35
N GLN A 100 -6.74 8.84 -3.95
CA GLN A 100 -5.98 8.44 -2.75
C GLN A 100 -6.84 8.37 -1.48
N GLY A 101 -7.69 9.38 -1.25
CA GLY A 101 -8.61 9.38 -0.10
C GLY A 101 -9.62 8.24 -0.16
N THR A 102 -10.14 7.93 -1.36
CA THR A 102 -11.02 6.79 -1.59
C THR A 102 -10.30 5.47 -1.33
N LEU A 103 -9.05 5.31 -1.77
CA LEU A 103 -8.27 4.09 -1.51
C LEU A 103 -8.09 3.86 0.00
N ALA A 104 -7.73 4.91 0.73
CA ALA A 104 -7.58 4.85 2.19
C ALA A 104 -8.90 4.46 2.88
N GLU A 105 -10.02 5.06 2.47
CA GLU A 105 -11.33 4.76 3.07
C GLU A 105 -11.86 3.38 2.67
N ARG A 106 -11.57 2.88 1.46
CA ARG A 106 -11.89 1.51 1.03
C ARG A 106 -11.16 0.47 1.89
N LEU A 107 -9.88 0.68 2.19
CA LEU A 107 -9.11 -0.17 3.11
C LEU A 107 -9.67 -0.10 4.53
N ARG A 108 -9.92 1.12 5.04
CA ARG A 108 -10.49 1.32 6.38
C ARG A 108 -11.85 0.64 6.53
N ALA A 109 -12.74 0.82 5.54
CA ALA A 109 -14.07 0.24 5.51
C ALA A 109 -14.01 -1.29 5.56
N GLY A 110 -13.10 -1.91 4.82
CA GLY A 110 -12.87 -3.35 4.84
C GLY A 110 -12.49 -3.87 6.22
N GLY A 111 -11.60 -3.17 6.91
CA GLY A 111 -11.15 -3.55 8.24
C GLY A 111 -12.17 -3.35 9.38
N VAL A 112 -13.29 -2.66 9.12
CA VAL A 112 -14.36 -2.47 10.11
C VAL A 112 -15.71 -3.06 9.67
N GLY A 113 -15.72 -3.89 8.63
CA GLY A 113 -16.94 -4.57 8.17
C GLY A 113 -17.97 -3.65 7.50
N ILE A 114 -17.56 -2.52 6.94
CA ILE A 114 -18.41 -1.67 6.09
C ILE A 114 -18.21 -2.13 4.64
N PRO A 115 -19.21 -2.76 3.99
CA PRO A 115 -19.00 -3.35 2.66
C PRO A 115 -18.88 -2.31 1.53
N ALA A 116 -19.51 -1.15 1.71
CA ALA A 116 -19.43 -0.02 0.78
C ALA A 116 -19.80 1.29 1.47
N PHE A 117 -19.36 2.41 0.90
CA PHE A 117 -19.68 3.76 1.38
C PHE A 117 -19.80 4.72 0.19
N PHE A 118 -20.43 5.88 0.42
CA PHE A 118 -20.54 6.94 -0.58
C PHE A 118 -19.51 8.04 -0.34
N THR A 119 -18.91 8.58 -1.40
CA THR A 119 -17.96 9.70 -1.34
C THR A 119 -18.19 10.68 -2.50
N ALA A 120 -17.89 11.96 -2.29
CA ALA A 120 -17.95 12.96 -3.37
C ALA A 120 -16.76 12.83 -4.34
N SER A 121 -15.67 12.18 -3.91
CA SER A 121 -14.46 12.01 -4.72
C SER A 121 -14.72 11.16 -5.97
N GLY A 122 -14.53 11.74 -7.15
CA GLY A 122 -14.67 11.06 -8.43
C GLY A 122 -16.01 11.28 -9.14
N VAL A 123 -16.98 11.95 -8.50
CA VAL A 123 -18.24 12.36 -9.14
C VAL A 123 -17.97 13.25 -10.36
N GLY A 124 -18.69 13.00 -11.46
CA GLY A 124 -18.53 13.73 -12.73
C GLY A 124 -17.19 13.48 -13.42
N THR A 125 -16.53 12.37 -13.11
CA THR A 125 -15.27 11.94 -13.76
C THR A 125 -15.39 10.48 -14.19
N GLN A 126 -14.42 10.00 -14.98
CA GLN A 126 -14.33 8.59 -15.37
C GLN A 126 -14.19 7.61 -14.18
N VAL A 127 -13.86 8.10 -12.98
CA VAL A 127 -13.89 7.27 -11.76
C VAL A 127 -15.31 6.79 -11.47
N ALA A 128 -16.31 7.67 -11.64
CA ALA A 128 -17.71 7.34 -11.44
C ALA A 128 -18.38 6.84 -12.74
N GLU A 129 -18.05 7.44 -13.88
CA GLU A 129 -18.68 7.13 -15.17
C GLU A 129 -18.18 5.83 -15.79
N GLY A 130 -17.04 5.31 -15.33
CA GLY A 130 -16.36 4.16 -15.93
C GLY A 130 -15.53 4.53 -17.16
N GLY A 131 -14.98 3.52 -17.82
CA GLY A 131 -14.22 3.69 -19.06
C GLY A 131 -12.73 4.02 -18.87
N ILE A 132 -12.21 4.07 -17.64
CA ILE A 132 -10.77 4.16 -17.39
C ILE A 132 -10.13 2.84 -17.83
N PRO A 133 -9.14 2.82 -18.72
CA PRO A 133 -8.44 1.60 -19.07
C PRO A 133 -7.84 0.97 -17.80
N TRP A 134 -8.21 -0.27 -17.52
CA TRP A 134 -7.57 -1.09 -16.49
C TRP A 134 -6.50 -1.99 -17.10
N ARG A 135 -6.66 -2.40 -18.36
CA ARG A 135 -5.67 -3.22 -19.05
C ARG A 135 -5.64 -2.91 -20.53
N TYR A 136 -4.44 -2.80 -21.09
CA TYR A 136 -4.20 -2.68 -22.52
C TYR A 136 -3.83 -4.02 -23.16
N SER A 137 -3.86 -4.09 -24.49
CA SER A 137 -3.19 -5.12 -25.28
C SER A 137 -1.74 -4.71 -25.57
N PRO A 138 -0.88 -5.63 -26.03
CA PRO A 138 0.46 -5.28 -26.50
C PRO A 138 0.49 -4.25 -27.64
N GLU A 139 -0.60 -4.16 -28.41
CA GLU A 139 -0.80 -3.21 -29.51
C GLU A 139 -1.36 -1.86 -29.05
N GLY A 140 -1.65 -1.70 -27.75
CA GLY A 140 -2.16 -0.47 -27.16
C GLY A 140 -3.69 -0.32 -27.18
N GLU A 141 -4.43 -1.38 -27.53
CA GLU A 141 -5.90 -1.37 -27.47
C GLU A 141 -6.37 -1.55 -26.02
N VAL A 142 -7.52 -0.97 -25.65
CA VAL A 142 -8.08 -1.16 -24.30
C VAL A 142 -8.79 -2.51 -24.23
N LEU A 143 -8.26 -3.46 -23.45
CA LEU A 143 -8.84 -4.79 -23.25
C LEU A 143 -9.84 -4.84 -22.09
N LEU A 144 -9.60 -4.06 -21.05
CA LEU A 144 -10.47 -3.98 -19.88
C LEU A 144 -10.60 -2.53 -19.45
N SER A 145 -11.82 -2.09 -19.19
CA SER A 145 -12.14 -0.75 -18.71
C SER A 145 -12.84 -0.82 -17.36
N SER A 146 -12.67 0.23 -16.54
CA SER A 146 -13.39 0.39 -15.29
C SER A 146 -14.91 0.39 -15.52
N PRO A 147 -15.68 -0.30 -14.68
CA PRO A 147 -17.14 -0.22 -14.75
C PRO A 147 -17.63 1.15 -14.24
N PRO A 148 -18.80 1.62 -14.68
CA PRO A 148 -19.48 2.73 -14.03
C PRO A 148 -19.83 2.35 -12.59
N LYS A 149 -19.85 3.34 -11.71
CA LYS A 149 -20.20 3.19 -10.29
C LYS A 149 -21.58 3.80 -10.03
N VAL A 150 -22.23 3.34 -8.96
CA VAL A 150 -23.53 3.90 -8.54
C VAL A 150 -23.32 5.33 -8.04
N VAL A 151 -24.04 6.29 -8.60
CA VAL A 151 -24.09 7.68 -8.13
C VAL A 151 -25.45 7.93 -7.50
N GLN A 152 -25.45 8.55 -6.32
CA GLN A 152 -26.66 8.88 -5.58
C GLN A 152 -26.57 10.30 -5.01
N ARG A 153 -27.71 10.99 -4.96
CA ARG A 153 -27.83 12.33 -4.35
C ARG A 153 -28.13 12.22 -2.86
N PHE A 154 -27.48 13.05 -2.07
CA PHE A 154 -27.72 13.21 -0.64
C PHE A 154 -27.90 14.68 -0.31
N ALA A 155 -28.79 14.99 0.63
CA ALA A 155 -28.90 16.32 1.20
C ALA A 155 -27.67 16.62 2.09
N THR A 156 -27.04 17.78 1.88
CA THR A 156 -25.93 18.29 2.69
C THR A 156 -26.22 19.71 3.14
N ASP A 157 -25.42 20.26 4.05
CA ASP A 157 -25.55 21.66 4.49
C ASP A 157 -25.37 22.68 3.35
N GLU A 158 -24.73 22.26 2.24
CA GLU A 158 -24.53 23.06 1.03
C GLU A 158 -25.59 22.77 -0.06
N GLY A 159 -26.66 22.06 0.28
CA GLY A 159 -27.70 21.61 -0.65
C GLY A 159 -27.53 20.15 -1.08
N GLU A 160 -28.34 19.71 -2.05
CA GLU A 160 -28.19 18.36 -2.60
C GLU A 160 -26.89 18.23 -3.39
N LYS A 161 -26.12 17.17 -3.09
CA LYS A 161 -24.89 16.82 -3.80
C LYS A 161 -24.91 15.36 -4.22
N GLU A 162 -24.23 15.07 -5.31
CA GLU A 162 -23.99 13.70 -5.79
C GLU A 162 -22.78 13.08 -5.09
N PHE A 163 -22.87 11.77 -4.85
CA PHE A 163 -21.83 10.95 -4.26
C PHE A 163 -21.75 9.63 -5.02
N VAL A 164 -20.55 9.08 -5.17
CA VAL A 164 -20.30 7.79 -5.82
C VAL A 164 -20.09 6.68 -4.78
N LEU A 165 -20.67 5.51 -5.03
CA LEU A 165 -20.52 4.32 -4.21
C LEU A 165 -19.16 3.67 -4.45
N GLU A 166 -18.44 3.39 -3.38
CA GLU A 166 -17.15 2.71 -3.37
C GLU A 166 -17.21 1.46 -2.49
N HIS A 167 -16.60 0.38 -2.96
CA HIS A 167 -16.58 -0.90 -2.25
C HIS A 167 -15.32 -1.05 -1.41
N ALA A 168 -15.48 -1.60 -0.21
CA ALA A 168 -14.37 -1.91 0.67
C ALA A 168 -13.35 -2.86 0.03
N ILE A 169 -12.09 -2.70 0.43
CA ILE A 169 -11.00 -3.61 0.09
C ILE A 169 -10.69 -4.45 1.33
N VAL A 170 -10.77 -5.76 1.18
CA VAL A 170 -10.31 -6.74 2.17
C VAL A 170 -9.29 -7.62 1.45
N ALA A 171 -8.05 -7.62 1.94
CA ALA A 171 -6.95 -8.39 1.39
C ALA A 171 -6.76 -9.71 2.17
N ASP A 172 -6.21 -10.72 1.53
CA ASP A 172 -5.81 -11.97 2.20
C ASP A 172 -4.71 -11.69 3.22
N PHE A 173 -3.73 -10.88 2.81
CA PHE A 173 -2.65 -10.44 3.69
C PHE A 173 -2.51 -8.92 3.70
N ALA A 174 -2.11 -8.37 4.84
CA ALA A 174 -1.61 -7.02 4.95
C ALA A 174 -0.14 -7.04 5.39
N LEU A 175 0.71 -6.29 4.70
CA LEU A 175 2.12 -6.12 5.03
C LEU A 175 2.33 -4.66 5.45
N VAL A 176 2.80 -4.44 6.67
CA VAL A 176 2.95 -3.09 7.24
C VAL A 176 4.26 -2.92 7.98
N HIS A 177 4.76 -1.69 7.99
CA HIS A 177 5.96 -1.28 8.70
C HIS A 177 5.59 -0.37 9.88
N ALA A 178 6.15 -0.64 11.06
CA ALA A 178 5.99 0.21 12.23
C ALA A 178 7.33 0.51 12.91
N TRP A 179 7.39 1.65 13.61
CA TRP A 179 8.58 2.05 14.36
C TRP A 179 8.74 1.22 15.64
N LYS A 180 7.65 1.05 16.39
CA LYS A 180 7.61 0.14 17.54
C LYS A 180 6.44 -0.81 17.40
N GLY A 181 6.62 -2.03 17.90
CA GLY A 181 5.51 -2.92 18.18
C GLY A 181 5.76 -3.75 19.43
N ASP A 182 4.70 -4.11 20.13
CA ASP A 182 4.78 -5.07 21.24
C ASP A 182 4.41 -6.50 20.82
N ARG A 183 4.63 -7.46 21.72
CA ARG A 183 4.31 -8.88 21.49
C ARG A 183 2.81 -9.16 21.36
N HIS A 184 1.96 -8.23 21.78
CA HIS A 184 0.50 -8.30 21.60
C HIS A 184 0.05 -7.76 20.23
N GLY A 185 0.97 -7.12 19.49
CA GLY A 185 0.75 -6.55 18.17
C GLY A 185 0.36 -5.06 18.19
N ASN A 186 0.41 -4.37 19.32
CA ASN A 186 0.17 -2.92 19.34
C ASN A 186 1.30 -2.22 18.60
N LEU A 187 0.96 -1.32 17.67
CA LEU A 187 1.95 -0.63 16.84
C LEU A 187 1.97 0.88 17.10
N VAL A 188 3.18 1.44 17.07
CA VAL A 188 3.43 2.88 17.02
C VAL A 188 4.24 3.18 15.76
N TYR A 189 3.77 4.17 15.01
CA TYR A 189 4.43 4.66 13.81
C TYR A 189 5.23 5.92 14.14
N ARG A 190 6.20 6.26 13.29
CA ARG A 190 7.05 7.43 13.47
C ARG A 190 6.85 8.41 12.33
N ASP A 191 6.46 9.63 12.68
CA ASP A 191 6.30 10.75 11.74
C ASP A 191 5.39 10.37 10.55
N SER A 192 5.76 10.76 9.33
CA SER A 192 4.99 10.48 8.11
C SER A 192 5.04 9.03 7.63
N ALA A 193 5.85 8.16 8.26
CA ALA A 193 5.85 6.73 7.95
C ALA A 193 4.57 6.02 8.40
N GLN A 194 3.71 6.70 9.17
CA GLN A 194 2.38 6.20 9.53
C GLN A 194 1.49 5.99 8.29
N ASN A 195 1.31 7.03 7.46
CA ASN A 195 0.56 7.00 6.19
C ASN A 195 -0.52 5.89 6.04
N PHE A 196 -0.36 4.97 5.09
CA PHE A 196 -1.30 3.88 4.79
C PHE A 196 -1.15 2.66 5.71
N ASN A 197 -0.08 2.56 6.51
CA ASN A 197 0.17 1.39 7.35
C ASN A 197 -1.00 1.04 8.28
N PRO A 198 -1.63 1.96 9.03
CA PRO A 198 -2.79 1.64 9.86
C PRO A 198 -3.97 1.06 9.08
N VAL A 199 -4.35 1.67 7.95
CA VAL A 199 -5.52 1.24 7.18
C VAL A 199 -5.26 -0.05 6.43
N CYS A 200 -4.03 -0.30 5.96
CA CYS A 200 -3.64 -1.59 5.42
C CYS A 200 -3.67 -2.68 6.50
N ALA A 201 -3.16 -2.40 7.71
CA ALA A 201 -3.17 -3.34 8.82
C ALA A 201 -4.60 -3.80 9.19
N MET A 202 -5.57 -2.90 9.10
CA MET A 202 -6.98 -3.21 9.34
C MET A 202 -7.61 -4.06 8.22
N ALA A 203 -7.17 -3.89 6.97
CA ALA A 203 -7.78 -4.47 5.79
C ALA A 203 -7.35 -5.92 5.49
N GLY A 204 -6.32 -6.45 6.16
CA GLY A 204 -5.84 -7.81 5.95
C GLY A 204 -6.56 -8.86 6.79
N ARG A 205 -6.92 -10.00 6.19
CA ARG A 205 -7.35 -11.19 6.95
C ARG A 205 -6.22 -11.72 7.83
N VAL A 206 -4.99 -11.63 7.33
CA VAL A 206 -3.77 -11.86 8.10
C VAL A 206 -2.85 -10.66 7.95
N THR A 207 -2.54 -10.00 9.07
CA THR A 207 -1.70 -8.79 9.09
C THR A 207 -0.34 -9.12 9.67
N VAL A 208 0.69 -8.85 8.88
CA VAL A 208 2.10 -9.03 9.23
C VAL A 208 2.75 -7.66 9.36
N ALA A 209 3.24 -7.35 10.56
CA ALA A 209 3.91 -6.11 10.86
C ALA A 209 5.41 -6.35 11.07
N GLU A 210 6.26 -5.72 10.27
CA GLU A 210 7.67 -5.58 10.60
C GLU A 210 7.89 -4.37 11.51
N VAL A 211 8.71 -4.52 12.55
CA VAL A 211 8.89 -3.51 13.59
C VAL A 211 10.37 -3.20 13.83
N GLU A 212 10.75 -1.93 13.79
CA GLU A 212 12.14 -1.51 14.05
C GLU A 212 12.55 -1.78 15.51
N HIS A 213 11.62 -1.61 16.44
CA HIS A 213 11.83 -1.85 17.86
C HIS A 213 10.70 -2.72 18.43
N LEU A 214 11.02 -3.99 18.69
CA LEU A 214 10.16 -4.85 19.47
C LEU A 214 10.31 -4.51 20.96
N VAL A 215 9.18 -4.29 21.64
CA VAL A 215 9.12 -3.97 23.07
C VAL A 215 8.19 -4.96 23.80
N GLU A 216 8.30 -5.04 25.11
CA GLU A 216 7.43 -5.89 25.92
C GLU A 216 6.05 -5.24 26.16
N PRO A 217 4.97 -6.03 26.31
CA PRO A 217 3.66 -5.49 26.64
C PRO A 217 3.69 -4.61 27.90
N GLY A 218 3.14 -3.40 27.79
CA GLY A 218 3.15 -2.39 28.86
C GLY A 218 4.25 -1.32 28.70
N GLU A 219 5.23 -1.53 27.81
CA GLU A 219 6.23 -0.50 27.49
C GLU A 219 5.73 0.54 26.47
N ILE A 220 4.65 0.23 25.74
CA ILE A 220 3.90 1.20 24.94
C ILE A 220 2.78 1.75 25.83
N ASP A 221 2.76 3.06 26.07
CA ASP A 221 1.63 3.72 26.74
C ASP A 221 0.35 3.44 25.92
N PRO A 222 -0.73 2.92 26.54
CA PRO A 222 -1.99 2.65 25.83
C PRO A 222 -2.54 3.84 25.04
N ASN A 223 -2.30 5.09 25.46
CA ASN A 223 -2.73 6.30 24.75
C ASN A 223 -1.84 6.64 23.54
N GLN A 224 -0.72 5.95 23.36
CA GLN A 224 0.21 6.12 22.24
C GLN A 224 0.09 5.01 21.19
N VAL A 225 -0.77 4.01 21.42
CA VAL A 225 -1.02 2.95 20.44
C VAL A 225 -1.75 3.54 19.23
N HIS A 226 -1.12 3.50 18.05
CA HIS A 226 -1.72 3.99 16.81
C HIS A 226 -2.59 2.91 16.15
N THR A 227 -2.08 1.69 16.04
CA THR A 227 -2.84 0.53 15.57
C THR A 227 -2.94 -0.48 16.70
N PRO A 228 -4.14 -0.70 17.26
CA PRO A 228 -4.34 -1.68 18.31
C PRO A 228 -4.02 -3.09 17.81
N GLY A 229 -3.42 -3.90 18.69
CA GLY A 229 -2.94 -5.23 18.34
C GLY A 229 -4.02 -6.19 17.86
N VAL A 230 -5.30 -5.88 18.05
CA VAL A 230 -6.41 -6.66 17.48
C VAL A 230 -6.34 -6.79 15.95
N PHE A 231 -5.79 -5.80 15.25
CA PHE A 231 -5.64 -5.83 13.79
C PHE A 231 -4.38 -6.54 13.32
N VAL A 232 -3.46 -6.89 14.22
CA VAL A 232 -2.16 -7.48 13.88
C VAL A 232 -2.16 -8.95 14.22
N HIS A 233 -1.67 -9.79 13.31
CA HIS A 233 -1.67 -11.25 13.48
C HIS A 233 -0.25 -11.79 13.71
N ARG A 234 0.76 -11.16 13.09
CA ARG A 234 2.17 -11.55 13.16
C ARG A 234 3.05 -10.32 13.30
N VAL A 235 4.02 -10.37 14.21
CA VAL A 235 5.02 -9.31 14.42
C VAL A 235 6.41 -9.86 14.10
N VAL A 236 7.14 -9.20 13.21
CA VAL A 236 8.50 -9.56 12.82
C VAL A 236 9.45 -8.48 13.31
N PRO A 237 10.31 -8.75 14.31
CA PRO A 237 11.31 -7.80 14.76
C PRO A 237 12.40 -7.65 13.70
N LEU A 238 12.69 -6.41 13.29
CA LEU A 238 13.80 -6.14 12.39
C LEU A 238 15.12 -6.20 13.15
N THR A 239 16.15 -6.71 12.47
CA THR A 239 17.53 -6.55 12.93
C THR A 239 17.95 -5.07 12.85
N PRO A 240 18.95 -4.64 13.63
CA PRO A 240 19.47 -3.26 13.54
C PRO A 240 19.90 -2.83 12.13
N GLU A 241 20.43 -3.77 11.34
CA GLU A 241 20.84 -3.52 9.95
C GLU A 241 19.63 -3.29 9.03
N GLN A 242 18.59 -4.13 9.16
CA GLN A 242 17.34 -3.96 8.42
C GLN A 242 16.65 -2.64 8.77
N ALA A 243 16.59 -2.30 10.06
CA ALA A 243 15.98 -1.05 10.53
C ALA A 243 16.76 0.21 10.10
N ALA A 244 18.07 0.12 9.86
CA ALA A 244 18.90 1.24 9.41
C ALA A 244 18.80 1.50 7.90
N THR A 245 18.34 0.53 7.11
CA THR A 245 18.31 0.62 5.64
C THR A 245 17.11 1.43 5.15
N LYS A 246 17.23 2.77 5.22
CA LYS A 246 16.20 3.71 4.74
C LYS A 246 16.73 4.53 3.57
N ARG A 247 16.24 4.23 2.36
CA ARG A 247 16.58 4.98 1.15
C ARG A 247 15.66 6.18 0.96
N ILE A 248 16.22 7.25 0.39
CA ILE A 248 15.49 8.48 0.08
C ILE A 248 15.09 8.42 -1.40
N GLU A 249 13.78 8.47 -1.67
CA GLU A 249 13.20 8.41 -3.02
C GLU A 249 13.70 9.53 -3.95
N LYS A 250 13.87 10.74 -3.42
CA LYS A 250 14.40 11.89 -4.17
C LYS A 250 15.30 12.74 -3.28
N VAL A 251 16.62 12.67 -3.51
CA VAL A 251 17.58 13.56 -2.84
C VAL A 251 17.62 14.88 -3.59
N THR A 252 16.99 15.92 -3.02
CA THR A 252 17.07 17.28 -3.57
C THR A 252 18.11 18.06 -2.79
N VAL A 253 19.29 18.27 -3.39
CA VAL A 253 20.32 19.15 -2.83
C VAL A 253 20.21 20.53 -3.46
N ARG A 254 20.36 21.58 -2.65
CA ARG A 254 20.53 22.94 -3.19
C ARG A 254 21.82 22.97 -4.00
N PRO A 255 21.82 23.44 -5.27
CA PRO A 255 23.05 23.68 -6.00
C PRO A 255 23.95 24.63 -5.21
N ARG A 256 25.23 24.29 -5.06
CA ARG A 256 26.21 25.16 -4.40
C ARG A 256 26.35 26.44 -5.25
N PRO A 257 26.19 27.65 -4.67
CA PRO A 257 26.46 28.88 -5.42
C PRO A 257 27.94 28.87 -5.85
N GLY A 258 28.20 28.95 -7.16
CA GLY A 258 29.55 29.15 -7.71
C GLY A 258 30.20 27.98 -8.46
N ALA A 259 29.54 26.83 -8.66
CA ALA A 259 30.13 25.71 -9.43
C ALA A 259 29.91 25.82 -10.96
N GLY A 260 29.95 27.04 -11.50
CA GLY A 260 29.61 27.31 -12.90
C GLY A 260 30.33 28.49 -13.53
N GLU A 261 31.54 28.84 -13.08
CA GLU A 261 32.41 29.79 -13.79
C GLU A 261 33.90 29.42 -13.65
N GLU A 262 34.37 28.43 -14.41
CA GLU A 262 35.77 28.27 -14.84
C GLU A 262 35.75 27.31 -16.06
N ARG A 263 36.30 27.54 -17.25
CA ARG A 263 37.10 28.60 -17.89
C ARG A 263 36.86 28.49 -19.41
N ARG A 264 37.16 29.59 -20.13
CA ARG A 264 37.29 29.67 -21.59
C ARG A 264 38.25 28.65 -22.18
#